data_AF-S6ST96-F1
#
_entry.id   AF-S6ST96-F1
#
_cell.length_a   1.000
_cell.length_b   1.000
_cell.length_c   1.000
_cell.angle_alpha   90.00
_cell.angle_beta   90.00
_cell.angle_gamma   90.00
#
_symmetry.space_group_name_H-M   'P 1'
#
loop_
_entity.id
_entity.type
_entity.pdbx_description
1 polymer ?
#
loop_
_entity_poly.entity_id
_entity_poly.type
_entity_poly.pdbx_seq_one_letter_code
_entity_poly.pdbx_strand_id
1 'polypeptide(L)'
;MLQEVTVEYFRNMQGSTCLLQLSDGGEVAVRVSSVAEKLQSRAAKDTRLPFNVSLESLEPSTFIDGPCLVELPALGLLRDVFVSRVPPMGRDENLAYYCISFN
;
A
#
# COMPACT_ATOMS: atom_id res chain seq x y z
N MET A 1 11.20 -12.14 0.79
CA MET A 1 10.51 -11.22 -0.14
C MET A 1 9.76 -10.08 0.55
N LEU A 2 8.56 -10.23 1.13
CA LEU A 2 7.90 -9.07 1.79
C LEU A 2 8.68 -8.52 3.00
N GLN A 3 9.43 -9.37 3.68
CA GLN A 3 10.28 -9.01 4.83
C GLN A 3 11.46 -8.10 4.45
N GLU A 4 11.89 -8.11 3.18
CA GLU A 4 13.01 -7.30 2.67
C GLU A 4 12.57 -5.94 2.10
N VAL A 5 11.27 -5.76 1.90
CA VAL A 5 10.72 -4.46 1.50
C VAL A 5 11.11 -3.44 2.58
N THR A 6 11.59 -2.26 2.23
CA THR A 6 11.79 -1.18 3.21
C THR A 6 10.90 0.01 2.85
N VAL A 7 10.81 0.97 3.77
CA VAL A 7 9.97 2.16 3.58
C VAL A 7 10.39 2.96 2.35
N GLU A 8 11.69 2.92 2.02
CA GLU A 8 12.32 3.65 0.92
C GLU A 8 11.74 3.26 -0.44
N TYR A 9 11.39 1.99 -0.66
CA TYR A 9 10.80 1.56 -1.93
C TYR A 9 9.46 2.25 -2.20
N PHE A 10 8.63 2.42 -1.17
CA PHE A 10 7.36 3.12 -1.31
C PHE A 10 7.52 4.64 -1.25
N ARG A 11 8.50 5.15 -0.49
CA ARG A 11 8.80 6.59 -0.44
C ARG A 11 9.19 7.12 -1.83
N ASN A 12 9.96 6.34 -2.60
CA ASN A 12 10.30 6.67 -3.98
C ASN A 12 9.09 6.60 -4.93
N MET A 13 8.05 5.86 -4.57
CA MET A 13 6.80 5.76 -5.33
C MET A 13 5.78 6.82 -4.93
N GLN A 14 6.04 7.64 -3.91
CA GLN A 14 5.06 8.63 -3.45
C GLN A 14 4.71 9.62 -4.57
N GLY A 15 3.41 9.80 -4.80
CA GLY A 15 2.85 10.57 -5.91
C GLY A 15 2.78 9.82 -7.25
N SER A 16 3.44 8.67 -7.37
CA SER A 16 3.38 7.82 -8.56
C SER A 16 2.17 6.89 -8.52
N THR A 17 1.77 6.44 -9.70
CA THR A 17 0.68 5.47 -9.89
C THR A 17 1.23 4.06 -10.02
N CYS A 18 0.50 3.08 -9.51
CA CYS A 18 0.77 1.66 -9.70
C CYS A 18 -0.54 0.88 -9.79
N LEU A 19 -0.44 -0.39 -10.20
CA LEU A 19 -1.57 -1.28 -10.36
C LEU A 19 -1.58 -2.31 -9.22
N LEU A 20 -2.73 -2.48 -8.59
CA LEU A 20 -3.00 -3.61 -7.70
C LEU A 20 -3.67 -4.69 -8.52
N GLN A 21 -3.05 -5.85 -8.67
CA GLN A 21 -3.74 -7.01 -9.23
C GLN A 21 -4.39 -7.81 -8.11
N LEU A 22 -5.70 -7.97 -8.21
CA LEU A 22 -6.54 -8.65 -7.25
C LEU A 22 -6.50 -10.16 -7.46
N SER A 23 -6.86 -10.93 -6.43
CA SER A 23 -6.87 -12.38 -6.48
C SER A 23 -7.93 -12.96 -7.43
N ASP A 24 -8.98 -12.19 -7.75
CA ASP A 24 -10.01 -12.55 -8.72
C ASP A 24 -9.62 -12.22 -10.18
N GLY A 25 -8.42 -11.70 -10.40
CA GLY A 25 -7.92 -11.25 -11.70
C GLY A 25 -8.33 -9.83 -12.07
N GLY A 26 -9.08 -9.13 -11.20
CA GLY A 26 -9.35 -7.70 -11.34
C GLY A 26 -8.11 -6.85 -11.11
N GLU A 27 -8.18 -5.60 -11.54
CA GLU A 27 -7.08 -4.66 -11.37
C GLU A 27 -7.60 -3.31 -10.87
N VAL A 28 -6.85 -2.68 -9.96
CA VAL A 28 -7.18 -1.35 -9.41
C VAL A 28 -5.98 -0.44 -9.59
N ALA A 29 -6.13 0.58 -10.43
CA ALA A 29 -5.13 1.63 -10.57
C ALA A 29 -5.19 2.55 -9.35
N VAL A 30 -4.05 2.71 -8.68
CA VAL A 30 -3.93 3.49 -7.46
C VAL A 30 -2.75 4.46 -7.53
N ARG A 31 -2.80 5.54 -6.77
CA ARG A 31 -1.68 6.44 -6.50
C ARG A 31 -1.19 6.23 -5.07
N VAL A 32 0.13 6.21 -4.90
CA VAL A 32 0.75 6.20 -3.57
C VAL A 32 0.65 7.61 -2.97
N SER A 33 -0.35 7.82 -2.12
CA SER A 33 -0.65 9.14 -1.54
C SER A 33 0.32 9.51 -0.41
N SER A 34 0.66 8.57 0.46
CA SER A 34 1.60 8.81 1.56
C SER A 34 2.26 7.52 2.05
N VAL A 35 3.43 7.67 2.67
CA VAL A 35 4.14 6.59 3.34
C VAL A 35 4.54 7.08 4.73
N ALA A 36 4.12 6.38 5.76
CA ALA A 36 4.30 6.80 7.15
C ALA A 36 4.92 5.68 7.99
N GLU A 37 6.06 5.96 8.60
CA GLU A 37 6.68 5.07 9.59
C GLU A 37 5.91 5.14 10.91
N LYS A 38 5.65 4.00 11.52
CA LYS A 38 5.12 3.93 12.89
C LYS A 38 6.29 3.98 13.86
N LEU A 39 6.52 5.15 14.44
CA LEU A 39 7.43 5.31 15.58
C LEU A 39 6.94 4.43 16.74
N GLN A 40 7.57 3.28 16.95
CA GLN A 40 7.30 2.47 18.13
C GLN A 40 8.04 3.08 19.33
N SER A 41 7.30 3.44 20.38
CA SER A 41 7.86 3.99 21.64
C SER A 41 8.67 2.98 22.46
N ARG A 42 8.85 1.75 21.98
CA ARG A 42 9.74 0.75 22.59
C ARG A 42 10.71 0.28 21.53
N ALA A 43 12.00 0.45 21.83
CA ALA A 43 13.12 -0.03 21.04
C ALA A 43 12.92 -1.51 20.68
N ALA A 44 12.34 -1.76 19.50
CA ALA A 44 12.31 -3.07 18.91
C ALA A 44 13.73 -3.37 18.45
N LYS A 45 14.28 -4.49 18.93
CA LYS A 45 15.51 -5.11 18.43
C LYS A 45 15.35 -5.68 17.01
N ASP A 46 14.30 -5.28 16.30
CA ASP A 46 13.95 -5.76 14.98
C ASP A 46 14.44 -4.76 13.92
N THR A 47 15.09 -5.29 12.90
CA THR A 47 15.95 -4.55 11.95
C THR A 47 15.17 -3.60 11.03
N ARG A 48 13.82 -3.66 11.04
CA ARG A 48 12.94 -2.87 10.17
C ARG A 48 11.88 -2.15 11.00
N LEU A 49 11.75 -0.84 10.79
CA LEU A 49 10.65 -0.07 11.36
C LEU A 49 9.33 -0.40 10.62
N PRO A 50 8.24 -0.65 11.34
CA PRO A 50 6.93 -0.86 10.73
C PRO A 50 6.48 0.44 10.04
N PHE A 51 5.84 0.30 8.89
CA PHE A 51 5.34 1.45 8.13
C PHE A 51 4.04 1.12 7.41
N ASN A 52 3.28 2.17 7.14
CA ASN A 52 2.06 2.11 6.38
C ASN A 52 2.23 2.83 5.03
N VAL A 53 1.58 2.30 4.00
CA VAL A 53 1.45 2.94 2.69
C VAL A 53 -0.01 3.26 2.47
N SER A 54 -0.33 4.53 2.26
CA SER A 54 -1.69 4.97 1.93
C SER A 54 -1.83 5.08 0.42
N LEU A 55 -2.87 4.46 -0.11
CA LEU A 55 -3.18 4.45 -1.53
C LEU A 55 -4.54 5.11 -1.76
N GLU A 56 -4.71 5.68 -2.93
CA GLU A 56 -6.01 6.19 -3.41
C GLU A 56 -6.26 5.66 -4.81
N SER A 57 -7.47 5.21 -5.09
CA SER A 57 -7.84 4.75 -6.43
C SER A 57 -7.96 5.94 -7.38
N LEU A 58 -7.65 5.69 -8.65
CA LEU A 58 -7.85 6.68 -9.71
C LEU A 58 -9.30 6.67 -10.23
N GLU A 59 -10.01 5.57 -10.01
CA GLU A 59 -11.40 5.35 -10.40
C GLU A 59 -12.21 4.75 -9.25
N PRO A 60 -13.55 4.81 -9.26
CA PRO A 60 -14.38 4.11 -8.29
C PRO A 60 -14.05 2.61 -8.26
N SER A 61 -13.94 2.05 -7.06
CA SER A 61 -13.60 0.65 -6.88
C SER A 61 -14.47 0.01 -5.81
N THR A 62 -14.89 -1.22 -6.08
CA THR A 62 -15.65 -2.08 -5.16
C THR A 62 -14.75 -2.96 -4.31
N PHE A 63 -13.44 -2.94 -4.54
CA PHE A 63 -12.47 -3.69 -3.75
C PHE A 63 -12.49 -3.22 -2.29
N ILE A 64 -12.51 -4.16 -1.35
CA ILE A 64 -12.60 -3.89 0.09
C ILE A 64 -11.28 -4.27 0.75
N ASP A 65 -10.88 -5.53 0.72
CA ASP A 65 -9.60 -5.98 1.23
C ASP A 65 -9.19 -7.31 0.61
N GLY A 66 -7.90 -7.62 0.70
CA GLY A 66 -7.36 -8.89 0.26
C GLY A 66 -5.88 -8.84 -0.13
N PRO A 67 -5.29 -10.01 -0.41
CA PRO A 67 -3.94 -10.09 -0.97
C PRO A 67 -3.94 -9.60 -2.43
N CYS A 68 -3.00 -8.72 -2.75
CA CYS A 68 -2.79 -8.19 -4.09
C CYS A 68 -1.35 -8.44 -4.55
N LEU A 69 -1.16 -8.44 -5.87
CA LEU A 69 0.14 -8.27 -6.50
C LEU A 69 0.39 -6.76 -6.69
N VAL A 70 1.60 -6.31 -6.37
CA VAL A 70 2.00 -4.90 -6.52
C VAL A 70 3.34 -4.84 -7.23
N GLU A 71 3.40 -4.15 -8.36
CA GLU A 71 4.66 -3.92 -9.06
C GLU A 71 5.39 -2.71 -8.47
N LEU A 72 6.63 -2.93 -8.05
CA LEU A 72 7.54 -1.88 -7.60
C LEU A 72 8.72 -1.78 -8.57
N PRO A 73 9.04 -0.60 -9.13
CA PRO A 73 10.14 -0.45 -10.10
C PRO A 73 11.50 -0.96 -9.61
N ALA A 74 11.78 -0.82 -8.31
CA ALA A 74 13.08 -1.16 -7.74
C ALA A 74 13.19 -2.61 -7.21
N LEU A 75 12.07 -3.30 -7.02
CA LEU A 75 12.01 -4.62 -6.38
C LEU A 75 11.29 -5.68 -7.24
N GLY A 76 10.64 -5.24 -8.32
CA GLY A 76 9.81 -6.08 -9.17
C GLY A 76 8.43 -6.35 -8.56
N LEU A 77 7.84 -7.49 -8.92
CA LEU A 77 6.51 -7.88 -8.50
C LEU A 77 6.50 -8.39 -7.06
N LEU A 78 5.87 -7.64 -6.16
CA LEU A 78 5.52 -8.10 -4.83
C LEU A 78 4.25 -8.93 -4.88
N ARG A 79 4.26 -10.06 -4.16
CA ARG A 79 3.12 -10.95 -4.02
C ARG A 79 2.60 -10.94 -2.59
N ASP A 80 1.32 -11.31 -2.45
CA ASP A 80 0.65 -11.47 -1.16
C ASP A 80 0.65 -10.18 -0.30
N VAL A 81 0.62 -9.02 -0.96
CA VAL A 81 0.53 -7.73 -0.29
C VAL A 81 -0.91 -7.53 0.18
N PHE A 82 -1.14 -7.59 1.49
CA PHE A 82 -2.48 -7.38 2.03
C PHE A 82 -2.85 -5.89 1.98
N VAL A 83 -3.89 -5.58 1.20
CA VAL A 83 -4.43 -4.22 1.01
C VAL A 83 -5.79 -4.15 1.69
N SER A 84 -6.08 -3.08 2.42
CA SER A 84 -7.38 -2.88 3.06
C SER A 84 -7.94 -1.49 2.83
N ARG A 85 -9.24 -1.39 2.52
CA ARG A 85 -9.94 -0.14 2.33
C ARG A 85 -10.11 0.59 3.65
N VAL A 86 -9.95 1.90 3.59
CA VAL A 86 -10.18 2.83 4.70
C VAL A 86 -11.26 3.83 4.31
N PRO A 87 -11.99 4.41 5.28
CA PRO A 87 -13.01 5.41 4.96
C PRO A 87 -12.42 6.66 4.29
N PRO A 88 -13.23 7.41 3.53
CA PRO A 88 -12.78 8.63 2.85
C PRO A 88 -12.26 9.72 3.80
N MET A 89 -12.76 9.80 5.03
CA MET A 89 -12.31 10.76 6.05
C MET A 89 -12.31 12.22 5.55
N GLY A 90 -13.41 12.65 4.91
CA GLY A 90 -13.55 14.00 4.36
C GLY A 90 -12.88 14.21 2.99
N ARG A 91 -12.34 13.15 2.38
CA ARG A 91 -11.91 13.11 0.97
C ARG A 91 -13.07 12.69 0.06
N ASP A 92 -12.83 12.66 -1.26
CA ASP A 92 -13.83 12.32 -2.28
C ASP A 92 -14.44 10.92 -2.07
N GLU A 93 -15.76 10.87 -1.87
CA GLU A 93 -16.49 9.64 -1.59
C GLU A 93 -16.67 8.73 -2.83
N ASN A 94 -16.43 9.26 -4.03
CA ASN A 94 -16.49 8.47 -5.26
C ASN A 94 -15.26 7.58 -5.44
N LEU A 95 -14.16 7.90 -4.74
CA LEU A 95 -12.92 7.15 -4.81
C LEU A 95 -12.78 6.17 -3.63
N ALA A 96 -11.88 5.21 -3.79
CA ALA A 96 -11.52 4.27 -2.76
C ALA A 96 -10.14 4.63 -2.20
N TYR A 97 -9.98 4.46 -0.89
CA TYR A 97 -8.72 4.70 -0.20
C TYR A 97 -8.29 3.43 0.47
N TYR A 98 -7.00 3.11 0.40
CA TYR A 98 -6.47 1.88 0.94
C TYR A 98 -5.26 2.13 1.82
N CYS A 99 -4.96 1.14 2.66
CA CYS A 99 -3.79 1.08 3.50
C CYS A 99 -3.12 -0.29 3.33
N ILE A 100 -1.81 -0.28 3.19
CA ILE A 100 -0.96 -1.47 3.35
C ILE A 100 -0.16 -1.27 4.63
N SER A 101 -0.17 -2.26 5.52
CA SER A 101 0.64 -2.25 6.74
C SER A 101 1.77 -3.27 6.62
N PHE A 102 3.01 -2.79 6.73
CA PHE A 102 4.19 -3.63 6.87
C PHE A 102 4.63 -3.59 8.33
N ASN A 103 4.73 -4.77 8.95
CA ASN A 103 5.19 -4.95 10.32
C ASN A 103 6.57 -5.60 10.36
#